data_AF-A0A350CGK0-F1
#
_entry.id   AF-A0A350CGK0-F1
#
_cell.length_a   1.000
_cell.length_b   1.000
_cell.length_c   1.000
_cell.angle_alpha   90.00
_cell.angle_beta   90.00
_cell.angle_gamma   90.00
#
_symmetry.space_group_name_H-M   'P 1'
#
loop_
_entity.id
_entity.type
_entity.pdbx_description
1 polymer ?
#
loop_
_entity_poly.entity_id
_entity_poly.type
_entity_poly.pdbx_seq_one_letter_code
_entity_poly.pdbx_strand_id
1 'polypeptide(L)' 'MKTLSFRAGQLLTLSALLASTAVLTGCQTTIGGQTLPSPDYLTDDVQYFPAGPEFRLTNQVEASRKQAADTQTLESTGN' A
#
# COMPACT_ATOMS: atom_id res chain seq x y z
N MET A 1 -13.26 -40.18 30.81
CA MET A 1 -12.27 -40.35 29.72
C MET A 1 -12.45 -39.41 28.53
N LYS A 2 -13.64 -38.87 28.23
CA LYS A 2 -13.85 -37.94 27.09
C LYS A 2 -13.35 -36.49 27.30
N THR A 3 -13.10 -36.09 28.54
CA THR A 3 -12.67 -34.73 28.91
C THR A 3 -11.17 -34.47 28.71
N LEU A 4 -10.35 -35.53 28.63
CA LEU A 4 -8.90 -35.42 28.46
C LEU A 4 -8.54 -35.09 27.01
N SER A 5 -9.23 -35.69 26.04
CA SER A 5 -9.06 -35.44 24.60
C SER A 5 -9.48 -34.03 24.20
N PHE A 6 -10.52 -33.48 24.85
CA PHE A 6 -10.97 -32.10 24.63
C PHE A 6 -9.94 -31.07 25.11
N ARG A 7 -9.30 -31.34 26.26
CA ARG A 7 -8.23 -30.49 26.80
C ARG A 7 -6.96 -30.55 25.96
N ALA A 8 -6.59 -31.73 25.47
CA ALA A 8 -5.45 -31.88 24.56
C ALA A 8 -5.66 -31.12 23.24
N GLY A 9 -6.87 -31.18 22.66
CA GLY A 9 -7.24 -30.41 21.47
C GLY A 9 -7.19 -28.90 21.71
N GLN A 10 -7.70 -28.42 22.85
CA GLN A 10 -7.61 -27.00 23.22
C GLN A 10 -6.18 -26.52 23.43
N LEU A 11 -5.31 -27.33 24.03
CA LEU A 11 -3.90 -26.98 24.22
C LEU A 11 -3.14 -26.90 22.87
N LEU A 12 -3.46 -27.79 21.92
CA LEU A 12 -2.91 -27.73 20.57
C LEU A 12 -3.36 -26.49 19.80
N THR A 13 -4.63 -26.09 19.90
CA THR A 13 -5.11 -24.88 19.22
C THR A 13 -4.53 -23.60 19.83
N LEU A 14 -4.42 -23.54 21.17
CA LEU A 14 -3.79 -22.41 21.87
C LEU A 14 -2.30 -22.25 21.53
N SER A 15 -1.56 -23.36 21.50
CA SER A 15 -0.14 -23.33 21.13
C SER A 15 0.07 -22.94 19.66
N ALA A 16 -0.76 -23.43 18.74
CA ALA A 16 -0.70 -23.03 17.33
C ALA A 16 -1.00 -21.53 17.15
N LEU A 17 -1.98 -20.99 17.88
CA LEU A 17 -2.31 -19.56 17.85
C LEU A 17 -1.19 -18.70 18.43
N LEU A 18 -0.50 -19.17 19.47
CA LEU A 18 0.62 -18.44 20.06
C LEU A 18 1.88 -18.53 19.19
N ALA A 19 2.10 -19.63 18.48
CA ALA A 19 3.20 -19.76 17.53
C ALA A 19 3.00 -18.90 16.28
N SER A 20 1.76 -18.71 15.82
CA SER A 20 1.47 -17.92 14.63
C SER A 20 1.74 -16.43 14.84
N THR A 21 1.63 -15.90 16.07
CA THR A 21 1.98 -14.50 16.33
C THR A 21 3.46 -14.24 16.06
N ALA A 22 4.37 -15.15 16.44
CA ALA A 22 5.80 -14.99 16.19
C ALA A 22 6.18 -14.99 14.69
N VAL A 23 5.36 -15.61 13.82
CA VAL A 23 5.57 -15.63 12.37
C VAL A 23 4.91 -14.43 11.68
N LEU A 24 3.77 -13.96 12.20
CA LEU A 24 2.99 -12.87 11.62
C LEU A 24 3.42 -11.48 12.12
N THR A 25 4.06 -11.40 13.29
CA THR A 25 4.70 -10.16 13.75
C THR A 25 6.11 -10.10 13.17
N GLY A 26 6.35 -9.20 12.23
CA GLY A 26 7.69 -8.98 11.70
C GLY A 26 8.68 -8.56 12.79
N CYS A 27 9.95 -8.96 12.65
CA CYS A 27 11.03 -8.46 13.50
C CYS A 27 11.32 -7.01 13.14
N GLN A 28 10.92 -6.08 14.00
CA GLN A 28 11.29 -4.66 13.87
C GLN A 28 12.82 -4.55 13.96
N THR A 29 13.47 -4.12 12.87
CA THR A 29 14.93 -3.99 12.82
C THR A 29 15.36 -2.66 13.43
N THR A 30 16.27 -2.72 14.42
CA THR A 30 16.89 -1.55 15.03
C THR A 30 18.38 -1.52 14.69
N ILE A 31 18.81 -0.48 14.00
CA ILE A 31 20.20 -0.32 13.56
C ILE A 31 20.63 1.11 13.88
N GLY A 32 21.78 1.29 14.53
CA GLY A 32 22.31 2.62 14.87
C GLY A 32 21.42 3.43 15.83
N GLY A 33 20.54 2.78 16.60
CA GLY A 33 19.59 3.45 17.50
C GLY A 33 18.29 3.93 16.82
N GLN A 34 18.10 3.63 15.53
CA GLN A 34 16.87 3.92 14.79
C GLN A 34 16.13 2.62 14.44
N THR A 35 14.80 2.65 14.55
CA THR A 35 13.96 1.61 13.95
C THR A 35 13.82 1.87 12.46
N LEU A 36 14.26 0.94 11.63
CA LEU A 36 14.19 1.08 10.19
C LEU A 36 12.80 0.66 9.65
N PRO A 37 12.27 1.32 8.60
CA PRO A 37 10.99 0.96 7.99
C PRO A 37 10.98 -0.43 7.34
N SER A 38 12.15 -0.90 6.90
CA SER A 38 12.34 -2.21 6.28
C SER A 38 13.71 -2.80 6.66
N PRO A 39 13.88 -4.14 6.62
CA PRO A 39 15.15 -4.81 6.91
C PRO A 39 16.28 -4.37 5.98
N ASP A 40 15.95 -4.11 4.72
CA ASP A 40 16.91 -3.81 3.66
C ASP A 40 17.08 -2.30 3.42
N TYR A 41 16.53 -1.43 4.27
CA TYR A 41 16.55 0.03 4.07
C TYR A 41 17.94 0.63 3.82
N LEU A 42 18.99 0.03 4.39
CA LEU A 42 20.38 0.50 4.21
C LEU A 42 21.02 0.02 2.90
N THR A 43 20.48 -1.04 2.31
CA THR A 43 20.93 -1.65 1.05
C THR A 43 19.98 -1.36 -0.11
N ASP A 44 18.80 -0.82 0.18
CA ASP A 44 17.83 -0.35 -0.79
C ASP A 44 18.48 0.79 -1.58
N ASP A 45 18.59 0.58 -2.88
CA ASP A 45 19.07 1.60 -3.78
C ASP A 45 18.12 2.79 -3.74
N VAL A 46 18.66 3.99 -4.00
CA VAL A 46 17.79 5.14 -4.21
C VAL A 46 16.93 4.82 -5.41
N GLN A 47 15.63 4.60 -5.20
CA GLN A 47 14.67 4.40 -6.27
C GLN A 47 14.68 5.63 -7.17
N TYR A 48 15.51 5.57 -8.21
CA TYR A 48 15.67 6.64 -9.16
C TYR A 48 14.43 6.71 -10.02
N PHE A 49 13.57 7.68 -9.72
CA PHE A 49 12.50 8.07 -10.61
C PHE A 49 13.05 9.16 -11.53
N PRO A 50 13.13 8.92 -12.85
CA PRO A 50 13.54 9.98 -13.77
C PRO A 50 12.60 11.17 -13.60
N ALA A 51 13.13 12.38 -13.86
CA ALA A 51 12.29 13.57 -13.89
C ALA A 51 11.09 13.31 -14.82
N GLY A 52 9.88 13.43 -14.26
CA GLY A 52 8.67 13.36 -15.05
C GLY A 52 8.62 14.50 -16.08
N PRO A 53 7.60 14.52 -16.95
CA PRO A 53 7.42 15.64 -17.86
C PRO A 53 7.40 16.97 -17.11
N GLU A 54 8.12 17.98 -17.64
CA GLU A 54 8.17 19.34 -17.08
C GLU A 54 6.76 19.90 -16.85
N PHE A 55 5.83 19.55 -17.74
CA PHE A 55 4.43 19.91 -17.64
C PHE A 55 3.60 18.84 -16.91
N ARG A 56 3.22 19.12 -15.66
CA ARG A 56 2.46 18.16 -14.83
C ARG A 56 0.93 18.19 -15.04
N LEU A 57 0.42 19.12 -15.85
CA LEU A 57 -1.01 19.44 -15.92
C LEU A 57 -1.69 19.00 -17.22
N THR A 58 -1.12 18.04 -17.95
CA THR A 58 -1.66 17.56 -19.24
C THR A 58 -3.13 17.18 -19.14
N ASN A 59 -3.49 16.39 -18.12
CA ASN A 59 -4.88 15.97 -17.89
C ASN A 59 -5.82 17.16 -17.65
N GLN A 60 -5.35 18.22 -16.98
CA GLN A 60 -6.15 19.41 -16.70
C GLN A 60 -6.35 20.24 -17.97
N VAL A 61 -5.30 20.40 -18.78
CA VAL A 61 -5.38 21.10 -20.06
C VAL A 61 -6.31 20.38 -21.03
N GLU A 62 -6.23 19.06 -21.11
CA GLU A 62 -7.13 18.27 -21.95
C GLU A 62 -8.59 18.38 -21.48
N ALA A 63 -8.83 18.33 -20.18
CA ALA A 63 -10.15 18.55 -19.61
C ALA A 63 -10.70 19.96 -19.94
N SER A 64 -9.89 21.00 -19.80
CA SER A 64 -10.30 22.37 -20.14
C SER A 64 -10.58 22.54 -21.64
N ARG A 65 -9.78 21.92 -22.52
CA ARG A 65 -10.01 21.95 -23.97
C ARG A 65 -11.32 21.27 -24.34
N LYS A 66 -11.62 20.13 -23.72
CA LYS A 66 -12.88 19.41 -23.93
C LYS A 66 -14.07 20.26 -23.51
N GLN A 67 -14.03 20.86 -22.32
CA GLN A 67 -15.09 21.76 -21.84
C GLN A 67 -15.32 22.97 -22.76
N ALA A 68 -14.23 23.57 -23.26
CA ALA A 68 -14.33 24.68 -24.21
C ALA A 68 -14.99 24.26 -25.53
N ALA A 69 -14.62 23.10 -26.08
CA ALA A 69 -15.23 22.56 -27.29
C ALA A 69 -16.72 22.25 -27.08
N ASP A 70 -17.07 21.62 -25.95
CA ASP A 70 -18.47 21.32 -25.61
C ASP A 70 -19.30 22.62 -25.54
N THR A 71 -18.78 23.66 -24.90
CA THR A 71 -19.46 24.98 -24.80
C THR A 71 -19.71 25.59 -26.18
N GLN A 72 -18.72 25.53 -27.08
CA GLN A 72 -18.84 26.05 -28.45
C GLN A 72 -19.88 25.29 -29.28
N THR A 73 -19.97 23.96 -29.12
CA THR A 73 -20.99 23.16 -29.81
C THR A 73 -22.40 23.51 -29.36
N LEU A 74 -22.59 23.77 -28.05
CA LEU A 74 -23.86 24.19 -27.48
C LEU A 74 -24.29 25.57 -27.99
N GLU A 75 -23.36 26.52 -28.08
CA GLU A 75 -23.62 27.86 -28.64
C GLU A 75 -23.99 27.81 -30.12
N SER A 76 -23.36 26.93 -30.91
CA SER A 76 -23.67 26.80 -32.35
C SER A 76 -25.00 26.10 -32.65
N THR A 77 -25.50 25.28 -31.73
CA THR A 77 -26.77 24.53 -31.90
C THR A 77 -27.99 25.35 -31.44
N GLY A 78 -27.77 26.42 -30.67
CA GLY A 78 -28.81 27.28 -30.10
C GLY A 78 -29.27 28.44 -30.99
N ASN A 79 -28.88 28.49 -32.26
CA ASN A 79 -29.24 29.54 -33.23
C ASN A 79 -29.97 28.96 -34.44
#